data_AF-A0A2P7EAC8-F1
#
_entry.id   AF-A0A2P7EAC8-F1
#
_cell.length_a   1.000
_cell.length_b   1.000
_cell.length_c   1.000
_cell.angle_alpha   90.00
_cell.angle_beta   90.00
_cell.angle_gamma   90.00
#
_symmetry.space_group_name_H-M   'P 1'
#
loop_
_entity.id
_entity.type
_entity.pdbx_description
1 polymer ?
#
loop_
_entity_poly.entity_id
_entity_poly.type
_entity_poly.pdbx_seq_one_letter_code
_entity_poly.pdbx_strand_id
1 'polypeptide(L)'
;MPASPATTTRIHDSLDGALARKRVVLWYDPSGEWAEDFDNYQPKAVEKLRVEGNEFSVKVAISRAALDQRFLLYLPIAKPPEPDNWLLDLLLAGHEFKADRASLDIQEAGLTLEFKELAQQHKAFFLSSVRTSKLKDLLRPNDDHAAVRLKMLAVLAKQQPDIDKLLLHVFAQLKDPANPEGADPVEALYG
;
A
#
# COMPACT_ATOMS: atom_id res chain seq x y z
N MET A 1 -0.69 0.74 12.38
CA MET A 1 -0.12 -0.56 12.80
C MET A 1 1.01 -0.88 11.85
N PRO A 2 2.19 -1.30 12.33
CA PRO A 2 3.32 -1.57 11.45
C PRO A 2 2.99 -2.72 10.49
N ALA A 3 3.60 -2.69 9.31
CA ALA A 3 3.45 -3.71 8.29
C ALA A 3 3.77 -5.11 8.85
N SER A 4 3.09 -6.15 8.33
CA SER A 4 3.43 -7.54 8.64
C SER A 4 4.91 -7.82 8.33
N PRO A 5 5.64 -8.60 9.14
CA PRO A 5 7.09 -8.81 8.98
C PRO A 5 7.48 -9.46 7.63
N ALA A 6 6.57 -10.23 7.03
CA ALA A 6 6.76 -10.78 5.69
C ALA A 6 6.74 -9.71 4.59
N THR A 7 5.97 -8.63 4.78
CA THR A 7 5.86 -7.52 3.82
C THR A 7 7.12 -6.65 3.84
N THR A 8 7.66 -6.36 5.03
CA THR A 8 8.94 -5.62 5.22
C THR A 8 10.10 -6.30 4.48
N THR A 9 10.23 -7.62 4.63
CA THR A 9 11.31 -8.39 3.98
C THR A 9 11.25 -8.27 2.46
N ARG A 10 10.05 -8.39 1.86
CA ARG A 10 9.88 -8.29 0.40
C ARG A 10 10.21 -6.91 -0.17
N ILE A 11 9.95 -5.85 0.60
CA ILE A 11 10.27 -4.48 0.19
C ILE A 11 11.77 -4.28 0.20
N HIS A 12 12.46 -4.77 1.23
CA HIS A 12 13.92 -4.75 1.29
C HIS A 12 14.54 -5.51 0.11
N ASP A 13 14.04 -6.71 -0.20
CA ASP A 13 14.49 -7.48 -1.38
C ASP A 13 14.25 -6.72 -2.71
N SER A 14 13.09 -6.06 -2.82
CA SER A 14 12.74 -5.27 -4.01
C SER A 14 13.61 -4.02 -4.15
N LEU A 15 13.93 -3.36 -3.03
CA LEU A 15 14.86 -2.24 -2.96
C LEU A 15 16.26 -2.66 -3.36
N ASP A 16 16.75 -3.80 -2.86
CA ASP A 16 18.05 -4.36 -3.23
C ASP A 16 18.12 -4.63 -4.75
N GLY A 17 17.06 -5.20 -5.32
CA GLY A 17 16.95 -5.41 -6.76
C GLY A 17 16.97 -4.11 -7.58
N ALA A 18 16.31 -3.05 -7.10
CA ALA A 18 16.32 -1.73 -7.74
C ALA A 18 17.70 -1.08 -7.65
N LEU A 19 18.31 -1.08 -6.46
CA LEU A 19 19.64 -0.53 -6.17
C LEU A 19 20.75 -1.29 -6.90
N ALA A 20 20.57 -2.59 -7.19
CA ALA A 20 21.48 -3.36 -8.02
C ALA A 20 21.57 -2.85 -9.46
N ARG A 21 20.45 -2.35 -10.00
CA ARG A 21 20.34 -1.91 -11.40
C ARG A 21 20.57 -0.42 -11.57
N LYS A 22 20.31 0.37 -10.54
CA LYS A 22 20.20 1.83 -10.62
C LYS A 22 20.95 2.48 -9.48
N ARG A 23 21.76 3.49 -9.83
CA ARG A 23 22.59 4.23 -8.87
C ARG A 23 21.77 5.02 -7.86
N VAL A 24 20.70 5.67 -8.33
CA VAL A 24 19.82 6.50 -7.50
C VAL A 24 18.41 5.93 -7.59
N VAL A 25 17.83 5.65 -6.43
CA VAL A 25 16.46 5.16 -6.29
C VAL A 25 15.69 6.18 -5.45
N LEU A 26 14.58 6.68 -5.97
CA LEU A 26 13.73 7.66 -5.29
C LEU A 26 12.44 6.98 -4.86
N TRP A 27 12.16 7.03 -3.57
CA TRP A 27 10.98 6.46 -2.95
C TRP A 27 10.07 7.57 -2.46
N TYR A 28 8.97 7.79 -3.19
CA TYR A 28 7.91 8.70 -2.78
C TYR A 28 6.88 7.93 -1.93
N ASP A 29 6.67 8.38 -0.70
CA ASP A 29 5.71 7.82 0.24
C ASP A 29 4.81 8.91 0.84
N PRO A 30 3.73 9.30 0.13
CA PRO A 30 2.82 10.34 0.63
C PRO A 30 2.04 9.93 1.89
N SER A 31 1.86 8.63 2.15
CA SER A 31 1.16 8.17 3.36
C SER A 31 2.10 8.04 4.57
N GLY A 32 3.42 8.04 4.35
CA GLY A 32 4.43 7.89 5.40
C GLY A 32 4.41 6.51 6.06
N GLU A 33 3.68 5.56 5.48
CA GLU A 33 3.47 4.22 6.03
C GLU A 33 4.76 3.38 6.02
N TRP A 34 5.74 3.77 5.20
CA TRP A 34 6.99 3.06 5.02
C TRP A 34 8.18 3.75 5.70
N ALA A 35 7.96 4.80 6.49
CA ALA A 35 9.03 5.50 7.19
C ALA A 35 9.83 4.55 8.10
N GLU A 36 9.13 3.70 8.87
CA GLU A 36 9.77 2.70 9.74
C GLU A 36 10.51 1.63 8.93
N ASP A 37 9.93 1.15 7.83
CA ASP A 37 10.57 0.16 6.95
C ASP A 37 11.83 0.73 6.29
N PHE A 38 11.80 2.01 5.89
CA PHE A 38 12.96 2.73 5.41
C PHE A 38 14.02 2.86 6.50
N ASP A 39 13.66 3.28 7.71
CA ASP A 39 14.61 3.46 8.82
C ASP A 39 15.28 2.13 9.21
N ASN A 40 14.50 1.05 9.26
CA ASN A 40 14.98 -0.31 9.56
C ASN A 40 15.79 -0.96 8.42
N TYR A 41 15.65 -0.48 7.17
CA TYR A 41 16.40 -0.99 6.03
C TYR A 41 17.90 -0.64 6.17
N GLN A 42 18.76 -1.66 6.22
CA GLN A 42 20.22 -1.49 6.34
C GLN A 42 20.95 -2.10 5.13
N PRO A 43 20.93 -1.42 3.97
CA PRO A 43 21.60 -1.91 2.78
C PRO A 43 23.13 -1.83 2.91
N LYS A 44 23.83 -2.80 2.31
CA LYS A 44 25.30 -2.74 2.20
C LYS A 44 25.69 -1.81 1.04
N ALA A 45 26.60 -0.87 1.31
CA ALA A 45 27.16 0.04 0.30
C ALA A 45 26.13 0.93 -0.43
N VAL A 46 25.06 1.32 0.27
CA VAL A 46 24.07 2.29 -0.22
C VAL A 46 23.89 3.37 0.85
N GLU A 47 23.94 4.63 0.42
CA GLU A 47 23.70 5.77 1.29
C GLU A 47 22.21 6.12 1.30
N LYS A 48 21.64 6.13 2.51
CA LYS A 48 20.24 6.49 2.73
C LYS A 48 20.16 7.98 3.03
N LEU A 49 19.35 8.70 2.27
CA LEU A 49 19.09 10.12 2.50
C LEU A 49 17.58 10.35 2.56
N ARG A 50 17.15 11.12 3.55
CA ARG A 50 15.76 11.57 3.68
C ARG A 50 15.65 12.99 3.11
N VAL A 51 14.66 13.20 2.25
CA VAL A 51 14.45 14.46 1.55
C VAL A 51 13.27 15.20 2.17
N GLU A 52 13.57 16.25 2.92
CA GLU A 52 12.60 17.10 3.62
C GLU A 52 13.06 18.56 3.55
N GLY A 53 12.77 19.25 2.45
CA GLY A 53 13.17 20.66 2.25
C GLY A 53 14.68 20.87 2.02
N ASN A 54 15.42 19.79 1.74
CA ASN A 54 16.86 19.76 1.53
C ASN A 54 17.24 19.21 0.15
N GLU A 55 16.33 19.27 -0.82
CA GLU A 55 16.44 18.71 -2.18
C GLU A 55 17.73 19.16 -2.86
N PHE A 56 18.04 20.46 -2.75
CA PHE A 56 19.25 21.03 -3.35
C PHE A 56 20.53 20.42 -2.74
N SER A 57 20.58 20.26 -1.42
CA SER A 57 21.74 19.68 -0.74
C SER A 57 21.96 18.22 -1.13
N VAL A 58 20.88 17.45 -1.24
CA VAL A 58 20.89 16.05 -1.69
C VAL A 58 21.40 15.95 -3.12
N LYS A 59 20.91 16.82 -4.01
CA LYS A 59 21.37 16.89 -5.40
C LYS A 59 22.86 17.19 -5.51
N VAL A 60 23.36 18.13 -4.70
CA VAL A 60 24.79 18.47 -4.66
C VAL A 60 25.62 17.30 -4.12
N ALA A 61 25.16 16.62 -3.07
CA ALA A 61 25.84 15.46 -2.49
C ALA A 61 25.99 14.34 -3.51
N ILE A 62 24.90 13.96 -4.19
CA ILE A 62 24.91 12.91 -5.22
C ILE A 62 25.80 13.27 -6.42
N SER A 63 25.80 14.55 -6.82
CA SER A 63 26.62 15.02 -7.94
C SER A 63 28.13 15.02 -7.63
N ARG A 64 28.50 15.19 -6.35
CA ARG A 64 29.90 15.18 -5.90
C ARG A 64 30.39 13.80 -5.49
N ALA A 65 29.48 12.87 -5.22
CA ALA A 65 29.82 11.51 -4.84
C ALA A 65 30.42 10.71 -6.01
N ALA A 66 31.13 9.65 -5.66
CA ALA A 66 31.69 8.71 -6.62
C ALA A 66 30.57 8.04 -7.46
N LEU A 67 30.93 7.57 -8.66
CA LEU A 67 29.98 6.99 -9.62
C LEU A 67 29.49 5.60 -9.21
N ASP A 68 30.28 4.88 -8.42
CA ASP A 68 29.97 3.58 -7.84
C ASP A 68 29.11 3.69 -6.57
N GLN A 69 29.11 4.84 -5.90
CA GLN A 69 28.27 5.13 -4.75
C GLN A 69 26.79 5.16 -5.14
N ARG A 70 25.98 4.38 -4.42
CA ARG A 70 24.53 4.25 -4.62
C ARG A 70 23.74 4.99 -3.55
N PHE A 71 22.56 5.48 -3.93
CA PHE A 71 21.72 6.31 -3.09
C PHE A 71 20.27 5.82 -3.06
N LEU A 72 19.71 5.73 -1.86
CA LEU A 72 18.27 5.58 -1.66
C LEU A 72 17.72 6.88 -1.06
N LEU A 73 16.88 7.56 -1.82
CA LEU A 73 16.22 8.79 -1.41
C LEU A 73 14.80 8.48 -0.95
N TYR A 74 14.48 8.84 0.28
CA TYR A 74 13.13 8.72 0.82
C TYR A 74 12.46 10.09 0.91
N LEU A 75 11.28 10.23 0.32
CA LEU A 75 10.51 11.46 0.26
C LEU A 75 9.12 11.21 0.86
N PRO A 76 8.79 11.76 2.05
CA PRO A 76 7.48 11.58 2.68
C PRO A 76 6.42 12.52 2.06
N ILE A 77 6.44 12.66 0.73
CA ILE A 77 5.54 13.53 -0.03
C ILE A 77 5.08 12.81 -1.30
N ALA A 78 3.94 13.25 -1.84
CA ALA A 78 3.54 12.85 -3.18
C ALA A 78 4.57 13.36 -4.20
N LYS A 79 4.74 12.63 -5.29
CA LYS A 79 5.59 13.06 -6.40
C LYS A 79 5.07 14.41 -6.94
N PRO A 80 5.85 15.50 -6.86
CA PRO A 80 5.44 16.79 -7.40
C PRO A 80 5.35 16.74 -8.94
N PRO A 81 4.57 17.64 -9.56
CA PRO A 81 4.55 17.77 -11.01
C PRO A 81 5.95 18.12 -11.53
N GLU A 82 6.24 17.71 -12.78
CA GLU A 82 7.56 17.86 -13.40
C GLU A 82 8.21 19.24 -13.25
N PRO A 83 7.53 20.37 -13.53
CA PRO A 83 8.14 21.70 -13.40
C PRO A 83 8.54 22.06 -11.96
N ASP A 84 7.86 21.50 -10.97
CA ASP A 84 8.11 21.77 -9.55
C ASP A 84 9.00 20.69 -8.90
N ASN A 85 9.40 19.66 -9.65
CA ASN A 85 10.21 18.56 -9.14
C ASN A 85 11.70 18.88 -9.25
N TRP A 86 12.27 19.41 -8.16
CA TRP A 86 13.69 19.75 -8.06
C TRP A 86 14.64 18.57 -8.31
N LEU A 87 14.16 17.33 -8.09
CA LEU A 87 14.92 16.10 -8.27
C LEU A 87 14.53 15.36 -9.56
N LEU A 88 13.84 16.01 -10.49
CA LEU A 88 13.38 15.39 -11.74
C LEU A 88 14.54 14.81 -12.54
N ASP A 89 15.68 15.50 -12.61
CA ASP A 89 16.87 15.03 -13.31
C ASP A 89 17.42 13.74 -12.71
N LEU A 90 17.46 13.65 -11.38
CA LEU A 90 17.86 12.42 -10.68
C LEU A 90 16.83 11.31 -10.87
N LEU A 91 15.54 11.65 -10.90
CA LEU A 91 14.45 10.72 -11.13
C LEU A 91 14.52 10.10 -12.53
N LEU A 92 14.80 10.93 -13.55
CA LEU A 92 14.94 10.50 -14.94
C LEU A 92 16.19 9.65 -15.17
N ALA A 93 17.32 9.99 -14.52
CA ALA A 93 18.54 9.20 -14.60
C ALA A 93 18.48 7.90 -13.76
N GLY A 94 17.75 7.94 -12.65
CA GLY A 94 17.65 6.88 -11.66
C GLY A 94 16.47 5.94 -11.89
N HIS A 95 15.74 5.70 -10.80
CA HIS A 95 14.53 4.89 -10.77
C HIS A 95 13.56 5.38 -9.71
N GLU A 96 12.29 5.46 -10.08
CA GLU A 96 11.18 5.70 -9.15
C GLU A 96 10.78 4.38 -8.50
N PHE A 97 11.06 4.22 -7.21
CA PHE A 97 10.58 3.12 -6.42
C PHE A 97 9.20 3.46 -5.83
N LYS A 98 8.22 2.62 -6.14
CA LYS A 98 6.88 2.70 -5.58
C LYS A 98 6.60 1.44 -4.76
N ALA A 99 6.66 1.56 -3.45
CA ALA A 99 6.08 0.57 -2.55
C ALA A 99 4.56 0.78 -2.50
N ASP A 100 3.86 0.27 -3.51
CA ASP A 100 2.40 0.31 -3.49
C ASP A 100 1.89 -0.80 -2.57
N ARG A 101 1.48 -0.42 -1.36
CA ARG A 101 0.85 -1.32 -0.38
C ARG A 101 -0.25 -2.15 -1.02
N ALA A 102 -1.06 -1.56 -1.91
CA ALA A 102 -2.12 -2.28 -2.60
C ALA A 102 -1.59 -3.36 -3.54
N SER A 103 -0.44 -3.15 -4.20
CA SER A 103 0.20 -4.18 -5.04
C SER A 103 0.79 -5.32 -4.22
N LEU A 104 1.29 -5.05 -3.03
CA LEU A 104 1.76 -6.09 -2.11
C LEU A 104 0.58 -6.86 -1.51
N ASP A 105 -0.45 -6.15 -1.07
CA ASP A 105 -1.65 -6.70 -0.47
C ASP A 105 -2.43 -7.61 -1.45
N ILE A 106 -2.58 -7.22 -2.74
CA ILE A 106 -3.22 -8.08 -3.74
C ILE A 106 -2.39 -9.34 -4.00
N GLN A 107 -1.06 -9.23 -4.07
CA GLN A 107 -0.20 -10.41 -4.23
C GLN A 107 -0.30 -11.35 -3.03
N GLU A 108 -0.37 -10.81 -1.80
CA GLU A 108 -0.61 -11.61 -0.59
C GLU A 108 -1.99 -12.28 -0.62
N ALA A 109 -3.02 -11.59 -1.10
CA ALA A 109 -4.36 -12.13 -1.31
C ALA A 109 -4.45 -13.18 -2.43
N GLY A 110 -3.40 -13.36 -3.24
CA GLY A 110 -3.43 -14.21 -4.44
C GLY A 110 -4.21 -13.58 -5.60
N LEU A 111 -4.44 -12.27 -5.55
CA LEU A 111 -5.07 -11.48 -6.60
C LEU A 111 -4.02 -10.98 -7.60
N THR A 112 -4.43 -10.93 -8.86
CA THR A 112 -3.69 -10.36 -9.99
C THR A 112 -3.66 -8.83 -9.95
N LEU A 113 -2.72 -8.24 -10.70
CA LEU A 113 -2.48 -6.79 -10.72
C LEU A 113 -3.69 -5.98 -11.24
N GLU A 114 -4.65 -6.63 -11.92
CA GLU A 114 -5.90 -6.02 -12.38
C GLU A 114 -6.78 -5.52 -11.22
N PHE A 115 -6.69 -6.15 -10.04
CA PHE A 115 -7.44 -5.74 -8.85
C PHE A 115 -6.75 -4.62 -8.05
N LYS A 116 -5.70 -4.01 -8.58
CA LYS A 116 -4.93 -2.99 -7.89
C LYS A 116 -5.77 -1.78 -7.48
N GLU A 117 -6.62 -1.25 -8.37
CA GLU A 117 -7.50 -0.13 -8.03
C GLU A 117 -8.48 -0.49 -6.92
N LEU A 118 -9.00 -1.72 -6.93
CA LEU A 118 -9.91 -2.23 -5.92
C LEU A 118 -9.22 -2.29 -4.54
N ALA A 119 -7.97 -2.77 -4.49
CA ALA A 119 -7.20 -2.76 -3.25
C ALA A 119 -6.86 -1.34 -2.76
N GLN A 120 -6.60 -0.41 -3.68
CA GLN A 120 -6.42 1.01 -3.31
C GLN A 120 -7.70 1.64 -2.75
N GLN A 121 -8.87 1.28 -3.26
CA GLN A 121 -10.17 1.74 -2.73
C GLN A 121 -10.50 1.13 -1.36
N HIS A 122 -10.05 -0.09 -1.11
CA HIS A 122 -10.40 -0.86 0.09
C HIS A 122 -9.18 -1.21 0.96
N LYS A 123 -8.18 -0.32 1.06
CA LYS A 123 -6.94 -0.53 1.85
C LYS A 123 -7.23 -1.07 3.26
N ALA A 124 -8.22 -0.48 3.93
CA ALA A 124 -8.61 -0.85 5.27
C ALA A 124 -8.96 -2.34 5.42
N PHE A 125 -9.45 -3.01 4.37
CA PHE A 125 -9.72 -4.45 4.36
C PHE A 125 -8.42 -5.26 4.39
N PHE A 126 -7.50 -4.93 3.48
CA PHE A 126 -6.27 -5.67 3.23
C PHE A 126 -5.23 -5.54 4.34
N LEU A 127 -5.35 -4.52 5.20
CA LEU A 127 -4.53 -4.39 6.43
C LEU A 127 -4.63 -5.59 7.39
N SER A 128 -5.69 -6.42 7.29
CA SER A 128 -5.84 -7.59 8.17
C SER A 128 -5.44 -8.87 7.44
N SER A 129 -4.32 -9.47 7.85
CA SER A 129 -3.84 -10.76 7.33
C SER A 129 -4.88 -11.88 7.42
N VAL A 130 -5.73 -11.87 8.45
CA VAL A 130 -6.83 -12.82 8.63
C VAL A 130 -7.90 -12.64 7.53
N ARG A 131 -8.28 -11.40 7.22
CA ARG A 131 -9.26 -11.13 6.14
C ARG A 131 -8.67 -11.44 4.77
N THR A 132 -7.41 -11.09 4.55
CA THR A 132 -6.68 -11.36 3.31
C THR A 132 -6.58 -12.87 3.05
N SER A 133 -6.28 -13.66 4.08
CA SER A 133 -6.23 -15.13 3.97
C SER A 133 -7.60 -15.73 3.67
N LYS A 134 -8.65 -15.30 4.38
CA LYS A 134 -10.02 -15.77 4.12
C LYS A 134 -10.52 -15.38 2.73
N LEU A 135 -10.17 -14.18 2.26
CA LEU A 135 -10.50 -13.76 0.90
C LEU A 135 -9.83 -14.70 -0.10
N LYS A 136 -8.53 -14.98 0.08
CA LYS A 136 -7.76 -15.90 -0.77
C LYS A 136 -8.41 -17.28 -0.88
N ASP A 137 -8.93 -17.83 0.21
CA ASP A 137 -9.62 -19.13 0.21
C ASP A 137 -10.93 -19.11 -0.60
N LEU A 138 -11.57 -17.95 -0.75
CA LEU A 138 -12.83 -17.78 -1.48
C LEU A 138 -12.63 -17.42 -2.96
N LEU A 139 -11.43 -16.97 -3.35
CA LEU A 139 -11.14 -16.52 -4.71
C LEU A 139 -11.19 -17.68 -5.72
N ARG A 140 -11.66 -17.37 -6.92
CA ARG A 140 -11.72 -18.28 -8.07
C ARG A 140 -11.04 -17.61 -9.27
N PRO A 141 -10.49 -18.40 -10.21
CA PRO A 141 -9.70 -17.87 -11.34
C PRO A 141 -10.45 -16.93 -12.29
N ASN A 142 -11.79 -16.93 -12.25
CA ASN A 142 -12.65 -16.17 -13.17
C ASN A 142 -13.53 -15.16 -12.42
N ASP A 143 -13.13 -14.75 -11.23
CA ASP A 143 -13.82 -13.69 -10.49
C ASP A 143 -13.59 -12.34 -11.17
N ASP A 144 -14.64 -11.54 -11.28
CA ASP A 144 -14.57 -10.14 -11.67
C ASP A 144 -14.51 -9.22 -10.45
N HIS A 145 -14.39 -7.90 -10.67
CA HIS A 145 -14.34 -6.92 -9.59
C HIS A 145 -15.58 -6.96 -8.68
N ALA A 146 -16.76 -7.28 -9.22
CA ALA A 146 -17.99 -7.38 -8.45
C ALA A 146 -17.99 -8.63 -7.54
N ALA A 147 -17.57 -9.77 -8.07
CA ALA A 147 -17.43 -11.01 -7.31
C ALA A 147 -16.40 -10.88 -6.19
N VAL A 148 -15.26 -10.22 -6.43
CA VAL A 148 -14.26 -9.96 -5.39
C VAL A 148 -14.85 -9.07 -4.29
N ARG A 149 -15.56 -7.99 -4.64
CA ARG A 149 -16.25 -7.12 -3.64
C ARG A 149 -17.28 -7.89 -2.82
N LEU A 150 -18.08 -8.75 -3.46
CA LEU A 150 -19.06 -9.59 -2.75
C LEU A 150 -18.38 -10.54 -1.76
N LYS A 151 -17.25 -11.14 -2.13
CA LYS A 151 -16.47 -12.01 -1.24
C LYS A 151 -15.83 -11.23 -0.10
N MET A 152 -15.37 -10.00 -0.33
CA MET A 152 -14.91 -9.13 0.75
C MET A 152 -16.03 -8.84 1.75
N LEU A 153 -17.24 -8.52 1.27
CA LEU A 153 -18.42 -8.34 2.13
C LEU A 153 -18.74 -9.62 2.92
N ALA A 154 -18.64 -10.78 2.27
CA ALA A 154 -18.84 -12.08 2.92
C ALA A 154 -17.84 -12.32 4.07
N VAL A 155 -16.56 -12.01 3.84
CA VAL A 155 -15.52 -12.09 4.87
C VAL A 155 -15.80 -11.15 6.04
N LEU A 156 -16.28 -9.92 5.77
CA LEU A 156 -16.63 -8.94 6.80
C LEU A 156 -17.86 -9.38 7.62
N ALA A 157 -18.91 -9.86 6.95
CA ALA A 157 -20.11 -10.38 7.59
C ALA A 157 -19.91 -11.76 8.25
N LYS A 158 -18.76 -12.42 8.01
CA LYS A 158 -18.49 -13.81 8.40
C LYS A 158 -19.54 -14.79 7.87
N GLN A 159 -20.03 -14.53 6.66
CA GLN A 159 -21.05 -15.33 5.97
C GLN A 159 -20.54 -15.87 4.63
N GLN A 160 -21.37 -16.69 3.99
CA GLN A 160 -21.10 -17.14 2.62
C GLN A 160 -21.26 -15.97 1.62
N PRO A 161 -20.54 -16.00 0.48
CA PRO A 161 -20.61 -14.98 -0.58
C PRO A 161 -21.90 -15.13 -1.39
N ASP A 162 -23.03 -14.88 -0.74
CA ASP A 162 -24.38 -14.96 -1.27
C ASP A 162 -25.11 -13.67 -0.89
N ILE A 163 -25.57 -12.92 -1.89
CA ILE A 163 -26.12 -11.57 -1.66
C ILE A 163 -27.39 -11.59 -0.81
N ASP A 164 -28.25 -12.60 -0.97
CA ASP A 164 -29.50 -12.69 -0.23
C ASP A 164 -29.23 -13.01 1.24
N LYS A 165 -28.28 -13.93 1.50
CA LYS A 165 -27.85 -14.24 2.87
C LYS A 165 -27.16 -13.05 3.54
N LEU A 166 -26.35 -12.30 2.79
CA LEU A 166 -25.66 -11.11 3.31
C LEU A 166 -26.65 -10.02 3.65
N LEU A 167 -27.60 -9.72 2.75
CA LEU A 167 -28.66 -8.75 3.00
C LEU A 167 -29.50 -9.15 4.22
N LEU A 168 -29.93 -10.42 4.30
CA LEU A 168 -30.69 -10.90 5.45
C LEU A 168 -29.90 -10.78 6.76
N HIS A 169 -28.60 -11.05 6.74
CA HIS A 169 -27.73 -10.89 7.91
C HIS A 169 -27.64 -9.44 8.37
N VAL A 170 -27.45 -8.49 7.44
CA VAL A 170 -27.40 -7.05 7.74
C VAL A 170 -28.75 -6.58 8.28
N PHE A 171 -29.86 -6.96 7.64
CA PHE A 171 -31.20 -6.61 8.12
C PHE A 171 -31.51 -7.18 9.51
N ALA A 172 -31.00 -8.38 9.82
CA ALA A 172 -31.14 -8.96 11.16
C ALA A 172 -30.32 -8.19 12.21
N GLN A 173 -29.13 -7.70 11.87
CA GLN A 173 -28.33 -6.85 12.77
C GLN A 173 -28.96 -5.47 12.98
N LEU A 174 -29.62 -4.90 11.95
CA LEU A 174 -30.38 -3.65 12.08
C LEU A 174 -31.64 -3.81 12.94
N LYS A 175 -32.14 -5.04 13.12
CA LYS A 175 -33.35 -5.35 13.89
C LYS A 175 -33.08 -5.79 15.33
N ASP A 176 -31.90 -5.54 15.90
CA ASP A 176 -31.63 -5.89 17.30
C ASP A 176 -32.60 -5.13 18.25
N PRO A 177 -33.54 -5.82 18.93
CA PRO A 177 -34.52 -5.20 19.81
C PRO A 177 -33.92 -4.60 21.09
N ALA A 178 -32.60 -4.74 21.31
CA ALA A 178 -31.91 -4.20 22.49
C ALA A 178 -31.58 -2.70 22.40
N ASN A 179 -31.81 -2.02 21.27
CA ASN A 179 -31.60 -0.57 21.16
C ASN A 179 -32.64 0.13 20.27
N PRO A 180 -33.87 0.35 20.77
CA PRO A 180 -34.95 0.99 20.01
C PRO A 180 -34.74 2.50 19.75
N GLU A 181 -33.75 3.14 20.39
CA GLU A 181 -33.32 4.52 20.15
C GLU A 181 -31.90 4.62 19.54
N GLY A 182 -31.34 3.48 19.11
CA GLY A 182 -30.04 3.47 18.45
C GLY A 182 -30.10 4.16 17.10
N ALA A 183 -29.50 5.35 17.02
CA ALA A 183 -29.38 6.13 15.80
C ALA A 183 -29.10 5.21 14.61
N ASP A 184 -29.89 5.35 13.55
CA ASP A 184 -29.71 4.60 12.31
C ASP A 184 -28.24 4.77 11.89
N PRO A 185 -27.45 3.69 11.85
CA PRO A 185 -26.02 3.80 11.58
C PRO A 185 -25.75 4.38 10.19
N VAL A 186 -26.73 4.35 9.27
CA VAL A 186 -26.64 4.99 7.96
C VAL A 186 -26.91 6.49 8.06
N GLU A 187 -27.89 6.91 8.87
CA GLU A 187 -28.18 8.33 9.15
C GLU A 187 -27.05 8.97 9.97
N ALA A 188 -26.42 8.23 10.88
CA ALA A 188 -25.26 8.70 11.65
C ALA A 188 -23.97 8.83 10.82
N LEU A 189 -23.85 8.12 9.69
CA LEU A 189 -22.68 8.17 8.80
C LEU A 189 -22.86 9.11 7.61
N TYR A 190 -24.09 9.42 7.21
CA TYR A 190 -24.41 10.17 5.99
C TYR A 190 -25.45 11.29 6.17
N GLY A 191 -25.87 11.57 7.41
CA GLY A 191 -26.65 12.74 7.80
C GLY A 191 -25.77 13.94 8.12
#